data_AF-A0A1V1T917-F1
#
_entry.id   AF-A0A1V1T917-F1
#
_cell.length_a   1.000
_cell.length_b   1.000
_cell.length_c   1.000
_cell.angle_alpha   90.00
_cell.angle_beta   90.00
_cell.angle_gamma   90.00
#
_symmetry.space_group_name_H-M   'P 1'
#
loop_
_entity.id
_entity.type
_entity.pdbx_description
1 polymer ?
#
loop_
_entity_poly.entity_id
_entity_poly.type
_entity_poly.pdbx_seq_one_letter_code
_entity_poly.pdbx_strand_id
1 'polypeptide(L)'
;MSFFNQLKEKAEGLNRKHNILPIGQNSAPPQSYHQQQYYPGQQPYQSQPQPQGQGQWQQQPQGHWQSPPPPQGQHWQQPAPPQPNYSTRPGGPPPIPSHSRPSASPSVELSGPRIYWRPTFNPGIPVSQEFEHKQGHGDPWGWGNNELENYTSDNSNSFHTHDGKLVLRAVSQSQHPDQEARYTSARLVSRATLGRRDGCLTAWLSLPCAEGVWPAFWLLPREPFVWPHEGEVDIAESWNGDCENHSCLHWGFYNAEDAQKHLVRGTHIPDMPHRPIRYDFVWQCSGTGVRGDGKSEGGGRLMWYIDGRPVMKNLMPPGTRPIEDWTILLNVAMGGNVCQGKTPRDGAYDMVVHNLQMSEAPDGGWARFDHDWPHCVDGAVM
;
A
#
# COMPACT_ATOMS: atom_id res chain seq x y z
N MET A 1 35.35 15.95 4.43
CA MET A 1 35.14 15.55 5.84
C MET A 1 33.68 15.12 5.96
N SER A 2 33.41 13.93 6.52
CA SER A 2 32.09 13.29 6.49
C SER A 2 31.00 14.12 7.18
N PHE A 3 29.80 14.14 6.60
CA PHE A 3 28.56 14.75 7.09
C PHE A 3 28.25 14.39 8.56
N PHE A 4 28.68 13.21 9.00
CA PHE A 4 28.57 12.76 10.40
C PHE A 4 29.33 13.65 11.40
N ASN A 5 30.44 14.27 11.01
CA ASN A 5 31.18 15.15 11.91
C ASN A 5 30.47 16.50 12.11
N GLN A 6 29.73 17.00 11.11
CA GLN A 6 28.99 18.25 11.22
C GLN A 6 27.73 18.13 12.10
N LEU A 7 27.08 16.96 12.09
CA LEU A 7 25.95 16.67 12.98
C LEU A 7 26.40 16.48 14.42
N LYS A 8 27.55 15.82 14.64
CA LYS A 8 28.15 15.66 15.96
C LYS A 8 28.59 17.00 16.56
N GLU A 9 29.24 17.86 15.77
CA GLU A 9 29.63 19.21 16.21
C GLU A 9 28.44 20.12 16.51
N LYS A 10 27.34 20.02 15.75
CA LYS A 10 26.09 20.76 16.05
C LYS A 10 25.40 20.26 17.32
N ALA A 11 25.37 18.96 17.56
CA ALA A 11 24.82 18.38 18.79
C ALA A 11 25.66 18.73 20.03
N GLU A 12 27.00 18.70 19.92
CA GLU A 12 27.91 19.12 21.01
C GLU A 12 27.87 20.64 21.25
N GLY A 13 27.60 21.43 20.22
CA GLY A 13 27.39 22.88 20.32
C GLY A 13 26.07 23.25 21.02
N LEU A 14 25.02 22.45 20.86
CA LEU A 14 23.75 22.60 21.58
C LEU A 14 23.89 22.21 23.05
N ASN A 15 24.65 21.15 23.36
CA ASN A 15 24.87 20.70 24.74
C ASN A 15 25.68 21.71 25.58
N ARG A 16 26.61 22.44 24.95
CA ARG A 16 27.36 23.53 25.58
C ARG A 16 26.52 24.78 25.89
N LYS A 17 25.36 24.97 25.23
CA LYS A 17 24.47 26.13 25.45
C LYS A 17 23.45 25.93 26.57
N HIS A 18 23.20 24.69 27.01
CA HIS A 18 22.16 24.38 28.00
C HIS A 18 22.68 23.85 29.35
N ASN A 19 24.00 23.83 29.55
CA ASN A 19 24.67 23.58 30.84
C ASN A 19 24.13 22.36 31.61
N ILE A 20 23.89 21.25 30.93
CA ILE A 20 23.57 19.98 31.57
C ILE A 20 24.88 19.23 31.82
N LEU A 21 25.24 19.06 33.08
CA LEU A 21 26.47 18.39 33.52
C LEU A 21 26.43 16.87 33.25
N PRO A 22 27.56 16.23 32.93
CA PRO A 22 27.63 14.78 32.76
C PRO A 22 27.82 14.07 34.12
N ILE A 23 27.06 13.00 34.37
CA ILE A 23 27.24 12.14 35.54
C ILE A 23 28.10 10.92 35.16
N GLY A 24 29.18 10.74 35.92
CA GLY A 24 30.12 9.62 35.83
C GLY A 24 29.74 8.38 36.67
N GLN A 25 30.62 7.38 36.59
CA GLN A 25 30.45 5.96 36.95
C GLN A 25 30.43 5.60 38.45
N ASN A 26 29.84 4.41 38.71
CA ASN A 26 30.07 3.39 39.76
C ASN A 26 29.52 3.58 41.19
N SER A 27 28.58 2.70 41.58
CA SER A 27 28.68 1.61 42.61
C SER A 27 27.31 1.25 43.21
N ALA A 28 27.08 -0.05 43.49
CA ALA A 28 25.81 -0.63 43.98
C ALA A 28 25.76 -0.70 45.54
N PRO A 29 24.71 -1.30 46.16
CA PRO A 29 23.35 -0.79 46.46
C PRO A 29 23.17 -0.60 48.01
N PRO A 30 22.04 -0.13 48.62
CA PRO A 30 20.77 -0.89 48.68
C PRO A 30 19.45 -0.08 48.91
N GLN A 31 18.35 -0.84 48.88
CA GLN A 31 17.07 -0.68 49.61
C GLN A 31 15.99 0.33 49.16
N SER A 32 14.80 -0.28 49.10
CA SER A 32 13.48 0.22 48.76
C SER A 32 12.92 1.23 49.75
N TYR A 33 12.39 2.34 49.23
CA TYR A 33 11.25 3.05 49.83
C TYR A 33 10.30 3.53 48.71
N HIS A 34 9.05 3.10 48.83
CA HIS A 34 7.94 3.62 48.05
C HIS A 34 7.66 5.07 48.46
N GLN A 35 7.58 5.98 47.48
CA GLN A 35 6.74 7.17 47.59
C GLN A 35 6.07 7.47 46.24
N GLN A 36 4.74 7.47 46.28
CA GLN A 36 3.84 7.92 45.22
C GLN A 36 4.02 9.42 44.98
N GLN A 37 4.08 9.84 43.72
CA GLN A 37 3.67 11.19 43.34
C GLN A 37 2.58 11.15 42.27
N TYR A 38 1.56 11.93 42.57
CA TYR A 38 0.26 12.08 41.94
C TYR A 38 0.33 12.64 40.51
N TYR A 39 -0.46 12.06 39.61
CA TYR A 39 -0.97 12.74 38.41
C TYR A 39 -2.42 13.14 38.67
N PRO A 40 -2.84 14.41 38.48
CA PRO A 40 -4.25 14.77 38.54
C PRO A 40 -4.97 14.29 37.28
N GLY A 41 -5.96 13.43 37.48
CA GLY A 41 -6.84 12.91 36.43
C GLY A 41 -7.87 13.94 35.94
N GLN A 42 -8.30 13.78 34.70
CA GLN A 42 -9.56 14.34 34.21
C GLN A 42 -10.54 13.18 33.97
N GLN A 43 -11.69 13.30 34.62
CA GLN A 43 -12.85 12.42 34.51
C GLN A 43 -13.82 12.90 33.41
N PRO A 44 -14.77 12.05 32.97
CA PRO A 44 -15.36 12.09 31.63
C PRO A 44 -16.57 13.03 31.53
N TYR A 45 -16.77 13.61 30.34
CA TYR A 45 -17.95 14.42 30.03
C TYR A 45 -19.13 13.55 29.58
N GLN A 46 -20.22 13.63 30.33
CA GLN A 46 -21.58 13.25 29.93
C GLN A 46 -22.34 14.46 29.36
N SER A 47 -23.46 14.17 28.70
CA SER A 47 -24.15 14.93 27.65
C SER A 47 -25.26 15.91 28.09
N GLN A 48 -25.46 16.94 27.23
CA GLN A 48 -26.68 17.75 26.90
C GLN A 48 -27.17 18.89 27.84
N PRO A 49 -27.99 19.89 27.38
CA PRO A 49 -28.68 20.07 26.07
C PRO A 49 -28.51 21.44 25.35
N GLN A 50 -28.99 21.52 24.09
CA GLN A 50 -29.07 22.73 23.23
C GLN A 50 -30.33 23.61 23.49
N PRO A 51 -30.30 24.92 23.18
CA PRO A 51 -31.49 25.75 23.08
C PRO A 51 -32.05 25.86 21.65
N GLN A 52 -33.38 26.02 21.58
CA GLN A 52 -34.23 26.10 20.40
C GLN A 52 -34.16 27.47 19.70
N GLY A 53 -34.18 27.45 18.36
CA GLY A 53 -34.44 28.61 17.51
C GLY A 53 -35.16 28.15 16.23
N GLN A 54 -36.37 28.65 16.03
CA GLN A 54 -37.34 28.21 15.02
C GLN A 54 -37.04 28.75 13.62
N GLY A 55 -37.17 27.89 12.62
CA GLY A 55 -37.24 28.25 11.20
C GLY A 55 -37.87 27.10 10.43
N GLN A 56 -39.17 27.21 10.14
CA GLN A 56 -39.96 26.22 9.41
C GLN A 56 -39.47 26.06 7.97
N TRP A 57 -39.32 24.82 7.48
CA TRP A 57 -39.80 24.38 6.17
C TRP A 57 -40.23 22.90 6.21
N GLN A 58 -41.21 22.60 5.37
CA GLN A 58 -42.19 21.51 5.39
C GLN A 58 -41.64 20.07 5.30
N GLN A 59 -42.34 19.13 5.96
CA GLN A 59 -42.15 17.68 5.86
C GLN A 59 -42.81 17.09 4.60
N GLN A 60 -42.14 16.11 3.98
CA GLN A 60 -42.77 15.06 3.16
C GLN A 60 -42.17 13.68 3.50
N PRO A 61 -42.93 12.58 3.34
CA PRO A 61 -42.73 11.35 4.09
C PRO A 61 -41.75 10.35 3.46
N GLN A 62 -41.17 9.52 4.35
CA GLN A 62 -40.29 8.39 4.04
C GLN A 62 -41.00 7.36 3.15
N GLY A 63 -40.43 7.10 1.97
CA GLY A 63 -40.79 5.99 1.08
C GLY A 63 -39.69 4.94 1.07
N HIS A 64 -39.98 3.77 1.64
CA HIS A 64 -39.19 2.56 1.47
C HIS A 64 -39.28 2.09 0.01
N TRP A 65 -38.19 2.14 -0.74
CA TRP A 65 -38.09 1.50 -2.05
C TRP A 65 -37.49 0.10 -1.89
N GLN A 66 -38.35 -0.92 -1.92
CA GLN A 66 -37.97 -2.31 -2.21
C GLN A 66 -38.14 -2.51 -3.72
N SER A 67 -37.09 -2.97 -4.39
CA SER A 67 -37.16 -3.35 -5.81
C SER A 67 -38.03 -4.61 -5.98
N PRO A 68 -38.96 -4.66 -6.95
CA PRO A 68 -39.69 -5.89 -7.28
C PRO A 68 -38.77 -6.90 -8.01
N PRO A 69 -39.03 -8.21 -7.88
CA PRO A 69 -38.27 -9.24 -8.60
C PRO A 69 -38.58 -9.18 -10.11
N PRO A 70 -37.63 -9.64 -10.97
CA PRO A 70 -37.82 -9.61 -12.42
C PRO A 70 -38.91 -10.60 -12.88
N PRO A 71 -39.62 -10.31 -13.99
CA PRO A 71 -40.66 -11.19 -14.52
C PRO A 71 -40.06 -12.47 -15.12
N GLN A 72 -40.74 -13.60 -14.87
CA GLN A 72 -40.42 -14.90 -15.46
C GLN A 72 -40.71 -14.87 -16.97
N GLY A 73 -39.66 -14.88 -17.78
CA GLY A 73 -39.74 -14.99 -19.22
C GLY A 73 -40.16 -16.41 -19.65
N GLN A 74 -41.30 -16.49 -20.33
CA GLN A 74 -41.79 -17.70 -20.98
C GLN A 74 -40.86 -18.09 -22.15
N HIS A 75 -40.42 -19.35 -22.15
CA HIS A 75 -39.65 -19.95 -23.23
C HIS A 75 -40.57 -20.18 -24.45
N TRP A 76 -40.27 -19.50 -25.57
CA TRP A 76 -40.77 -19.89 -26.88
C TRP A 76 -40.01 -21.13 -27.37
N GLN A 77 -40.71 -22.27 -27.48
CA GLN A 77 -40.20 -23.49 -28.10
C GLN A 77 -40.43 -23.43 -29.61
N GLN A 78 -39.36 -23.62 -30.40
CA GLN A 78 -39.48 -23.93 -31.83
C GLN A 78 -39.78 -25.43 -32.02
N PRO A 79 -40.60 -25.84 -33.01
CA PRO A 79 -40.85 -27.26 -33.26
C PRO A 79 -39.63 -27.94 -33.91
N ALA A 80 -39.32 -29.16 -33.47
CA ALA A 80 -38.31 -30.01 -34.08
C ALA A 80 -38.75 -30.52 -35.49
N PRO A 81 -37.81 -30.74 -36.43
CA PRO A 81 -38.12 -31.35 -37.71
C PRO A 81 -38.44 -32.85 -37.55
N PRO A 82 -39.25 -33.44 -38.46
CA PRO A 82 -39.70 -34.83 -38.33
C PRO A 82 -38.54 -35.83 -38.49
N GLN A 83 -38.48 -36.79 -37.57
CA GLN A 83 -37.59 -37.95 -37.64
C GLN A 83 -38.19 -39.02 -38.58
N PRO A 84 -37.40 -39.64 -39.48
CA PRO A 84 -37.86 -40.78 -40.24
C PRO A 84 -38.02 -42.03 -39.36
N ASN A 85 -39.13 -42.72 -39.56
CA ASN A 85 -39.56 -43.89 -38.81
C ASN A 85 -38.84 -45.16 -39.33
N TYR A 86 -37.93 -45.72 -38.54
CA TYR A 86 -37.37 -47.06 -38.79
C TYR A 86 -37.90 -48.03 -37.74
N SER A 87 -38.99 -48.72 -38.08
CA SER A 87 -39.41 -49.92 -37.38
C SER A 87 -38.63 -51.14 -37.92
N THR A 88 -38.23 -52.01 -36.99
CA THR A 88 -37.84 -53.42 -37.12
C THR A 88 -36.34 -53.79 -37.17
N ARG A 89 -35.73 -54.01 -35.99
CA ARG A 89 -35.02 -55.27 -35.65
C ARG A 89 -34.60 -55.34 -34.18
N PRO A 90 -34.61 -56.54 -33.55
CA PRO A 90 -34.22 -56.71 -32.16
C PRO A 90 -32.69 -56.89 -32.03
N GLY A 91 -32.06 -55.98 -31.31
CA GLY A 91 -30.64 -56.03 -30.98
C GLY A 91 -30.22 -54.67 -30.41
N GLY A 92 -29.99 -54.60 -29.10
CA GLY A 92 -29.51 -53.38 -28.46
C GLY A 92 -28.15 -52.94 -29.04
N PRO A 93 -27.83 -51.63 -29.02
CA PRO A 93 -26.54 -51.16 -29.50
C PRO A 93 -25.40 -51.79 -28.68
N PRO A 94 -24.27 -52.16 -29.32
CA PRO A 94 -23.13 -52.71 -28.60
C PRO A 94 -22.58 -51.67 -27.60
N PRO A 95 -21.98 -52.11 -26.48
CA PRO A 95 -21.33 -51.20 -25.55
C PRO A 95 -20.23 -50.42 -26.26
N ILE A 96 -20.23 -49.09 -26.10
CA ILE A 96 -19.19 -48.22 -26.64
C ILE A 96 -17.86 -48.61 -25.97
N PRO A 97 -16.80 -48.94 -26.72
CA PRO A 97 -15.48 -49.19 -26.15
C PRO A 97 -15.03 -47.99 -25.32
N SER A 98 -14.57 -48.22 -24.08
CA SER A 98 -14.09 -47.19 -23.15
C SER A 98 -12.85 -46.41 -23.63
N HIS A 99 -12.36 -46.66 -24.84
CA HIS A 99 -11.14 -46.09 -25.40
C HIS A 99 -11.36 -44.97 -26.42
N SER A 100 -12.59 -44.48 -26.58
CA SER A 100 -12.90 -43.34 -27.47
C SER A 100 -13.59 -42.17 -26.77
N ARG A 101 -13.38 -42.01 -25.46
CA ARG A 101 -13.57 -40.70 -24.83
C ARG A 101 -12.37 -39.85 -25.26
N PRO A 102 -12.55 -38.73 -25.99
CA PRO A 102 -11.46 -37.80 -26.19
C PRO A 102 -10.91 -37.47 -24.81
N SER A 103 -9.60 -37.63 -24.62
CA SER A 103 -8.89 -37.11 -23.46
C SER A 103 -9.40 -35.69 -23.25
N ALA A 104 -9.81 -35.34 -22.03
CA ALA A 104 -9.98 -33.94 -21.71
C ALA A 104 -8.69 -33.25 -22.13
N SER A 105 -8.75 -32.43 -23.18
CA SER A 105 -7.66 -31.54 -23.52
C SER A 105 -7.29 -30.84 -22.22
N PRO A 106 -6.01 -30.79 -21.82
CA PRO A 106 -5.65 -29.98 -20.67
C PRO A 106 -6.20 -28.59 -21.00
N SER A 107 -7.18 -28.15 -20.21
CA SER A 107 -7.53 -26.74 -20.14
C SER A 107 -6.20 -26.05 -19.95
N VAL A 108 -5.82 -25.21 -20.92
CA VAL A 108 -4.67 -24.34 -20.79
C VAL A 108 -4.94 -23.56 -19.51
N GLU A 109 -4.34 -23.99 -18.39
CA GLU A 109 -4.32 -23.19 -17.19
C GLU A 109 -3.70 -21.89 -17.63
N LEU A 110 -4.46 -20.80 -17.53
CA LEU A 110 -3.92 -19.46 -17.63
C LEU A 110 -2.68 -19.47 -16.74
N SER A 111 -1.50 -19.41 -17.37
CA SER A 111 -0.23 -19.87 -16.80
C SER A 111 0.36 -18.87 -15.80
N GLY A 112 -0.48 -18.38 -14.89
CA GLY A 112 -0.18 -17.35 -13.92
C GLY A 112 -1.05 -17.51 -12.67
N PRO A 113 -0.63 -16.91 -11.55
CA PRO A 113 -1.35 -17.02 -10.29
C PRO A 113 -2.76 -16.43 -10.41
N ARG A 114 -3.71 -17.01 -9.68
CA ARG A 114 -5.10 -16.52 -9.64
C ARG A 114 -5.13 -15.12 -9.03
N ILE A 115 -5.59 -14.14 -9.82
CA ILE A 115 -5.83 -12.78 -9.35
C ILE A 115 -7.12 -12.75 -8.55
N TYR A 116 -7.10 -12.17 -7.36
CA TYR A 116 -8.28 -12.03 -6.50
C TYR A 116 -8.72 -10.58 -6.30
N TRP A 117 -7.87 -9.61 -6.65
CA TRP A 117 -8.25 -8.19 -6.68
C TRP A 117 -7.50 -7.44 -7.77
N ARG A 118 -8.19 -6.53 -8.45
CA ARG A 118 -7.65 -5.60 -9.45
C ARG A 118 -8.58 -4.39 -9.51
N PRO A 119 -8.10 -3.15 -9.31
CA PRO A 119 -8.92 -1.96 -9.45
C PRO A 119 -9.24 -1.72 -10.93
N THR A 120 -10.35 -1.04 -11.19
CA THR A 120 -10.72 -0.64 -12.55
C THR A 120 -10.17 0.76 -12.84
N PHE A 121 -9.36 0.90 -13.88
CA PHE A 121 -8.91 2.20 -14.37
C PHE A 121 -9.76 2.58 -15.59
N ASN A 122 -10.84 3.34 -15.35
CA ASN A 122 -11.77 3.77 -16.39
C ASN A 122 -12.14 5.24 -16.17
N PRO A 123 -11.99 6.13 -17.18
CA PRO A 123 -12.36 7.55 -17.06
C PRO A 123 -13.83 7.80 -16.68
N GLY A 124 -14.72 6.84 -16.92
CA GLY A 124 -16.13 6.91 -16.56
C GLY A 124 -16.43 6.66 -15.08
N ILE A 125 -15.43 6.29 -14.27
CA ILE A 125 -15.57 6.15 -12.82
C ILE A 125 -14.58 7.04 -12.08
N PRO A 126 -14.96 7.62 -10.93
CA PRO A 126 -14.04 8.44 -10.15
C PRO A 126 -12.94 7.56 -9.54
N VAL A 127 -11.72 8.11 -9.42
CA VAL A 127 -10.62 7.47 -8.66
C VAL A 127 -11.06 7.12 -7.25
N SER A 128 -11.94 7.96 -6.69
CA SER A 128 -12.52 7.79 -5.36
C SER A 128 -13.46 6.60 -5.22
N GLN A 129 -13.67 5.77 -6.25
CA GLN A 129 -14.39 4.50 -6.13
C GLN A 129 -13.51 3.42 -5.46
N GLU A 130 -12.24 3.30 -5.89
CA GLU A 130 -11.32 2.26 -5.41
C GLU A 130 -10.31 2.79 -4.39
N PHE A 131 -10.05 4.10 -4.40
CA PHE A 131 -9.07 4.75 -3.52
C PHE A 131 -9.70 5.87 -2.69
N GLU A 132 -9.24 6.04 -1.46
CA GLU A 132 -9.50 7.23 -0.65
C GLU A 132 -8.37 8.23 -0.88
N HIS A 133 -8.73 9.51 -1.09
CA HIS A 133 -7.77 10.60 -1.13
C HIS A 133 -7.46 11.10 0.28
N LYS A 134 -6.20 10.98 0.69
CA LYS A 134 -5.69 11.77 1.81
C LYS A 134 -5.38 13.17 1.29
N GLN A 135 -5.89 14.18 1.97
CA GLN A 135 -5.85 15.58 1.50
C GLN A 135 -5.19 16.48 2.54
N GLY A 136 -4.70 17.64 2.10
CA GLY A 136 -4.01 18.59 2.95
C GLY A 136 -2.48 18.46 2.89
N HIS A 137 -1.82 19.39 3.57
CA HIS A 137 -0.37 19.42 3.76
C HIS A 137 0.15 18.48 4.87
N GLY A 138 -0.74 17.89 5.67
CA GLY A 138 -0.34 17.06 6.81
C GLY A 138 0.32 17.89 7.92
N ASP A 139 -0.27 19.05 8.21
CA ASP A 139 0.23 20.01 9.18
C ASP A 139 0.44 19.41 10.59
N PRO A 140 1.44 19.92 11.34
CA PRO A 140 2.39 20.97 10.97
C PRO A 140 3.68 20.44 10.33
N TRP A 141 3.76 19.15 9.98
CA TRP A 141 5.03 18.46 9.72
C TRP A 141 5.19 17.97 8.27
N GLY A 142 4.36 18.40 7.33
CA GLY A 142 4.47 17.97 5.93
C GLY A 142 4.37 16.45 5.82
N TRP A 143 3.29 15.87 6.34
CA TRP A 143 3.07 14.41 6.45
C TRP A 143 4.14 13.64 7.25
N GLY A 144 4.87 14.34 8.13
CA GLY A 144 5.91 13.77 8.99
C GLY A 144 7.32 13.86 8.39
N ASN A 145 7.44 14.31 7.14
CA ASN A 145 8.70 14.34 6.40
C ASN A 145 9.09 15.71 5.86
N ASN A 146 8.44 16.79 6.29
CA ASN A 146 8.64 18.14 5.73
C ASN A 146 8.38 18.20 4.21
N GLU A 147 7.43 17.38 3.73
CA GLU A 147 6.93 17.42 2.35
C GLU A 147 6.32 18.81 2.04
N LEU A 148 6.35 19.25 0.78
CA LEU A 148 5.94 20.60 0.37
C LEU A 148 4.51 20.69 -0.14
N GLU A 149 3.98 19.59 -0.65
CA GLU A 149 2.72 19.57 -1.37
C GLU A 149 1.51 19.65 -0.45
N ASN A 150 0.43 20.15 -1.05
CA ASN A 150 -0.92 19.95 -0.57
C ASN A 150 -1.53 18.81 -1.39
N TYR A 151 -1.84 17.67 -0.76
CA TYR A 151 -2.56 16.60 -1.46
C TYR A 151 -4.02 17.00 -1.67
N THR A 152 -4.55 16.74 -2.87
CA THR A 152 -5.93 17.09 -3.23
C THR A 152 -6.68 15.88 -3.78
N SER A 153 -8.00 16.01 -3.90
CA SER A 153 -8.85 15.07 -4.65
C SER A 153 -9.19 15.57 -6.07
N ASP A 154 -8.49 16.61 -6.55
CA ASP A 154 -8.76 17.21 -7.85
C ASP A 154 -8.36 16.26 -8.99
N ASN A 155 -9.16 16.30 -10.06
CA ASN A 155 -8.88 15.54 -11.29
C ASN A 155 -7.60 16.00 -12.01
N SER A 156 -7.02 17.14 -11.62
CA SER A 156 -5.70 17.59 -12.08
C SER A 156 -4.55 16.78 -11.44
N ASN A 157 -4.77 16.23 -10.24
CA ASN A 157 -3.77 15.50 -9.46
C ASN A 157 -3.97 13.98 -9.49
N SER A 158 -5.18 13.48 -9.72
CA SER A 158 -5.40 12.05 -9.96
C SER A 158 -6.55 11.78 -10.93
N PHE A 159 -6.31 10.95 -11.94
CA PHE A 159 -7.32 10.64 -12.96
C PHE A 159 -7.03 9.33 -13.69
N HIS A 160 -8.07 8.75 -14.28
CA HIS A 160 -7.94 7.61 -15.19
C HIS A 160 -7.80 8.08 -16.64
N THR A 161 -6.98 7.38 -17.42
CA THR A 161 -6.79 7.63 -18.85
C THR A 161 -7.69 6.74 -19.70
N HIS A 162 -7.93 7.14 -20.95
CA HIS A 162 -8.76 6.36 -21.90
C HIS A 162 -8.17 5.00 -22.27
N ASP A 163 -6.86 4.83 -22.12
CA ASP A 163 -6.13 3.58 -22.33
C ASP A 163 -5.98 2.73 -21.05
N GLY A 164 -6.75 3.04 -20.00
CA GLY A 164 -6.91 2.17 -18.84
C GLY A 164 -5.78 2.25 -17.82
N LYS A 165 -5.24 3.45 -17.57
CA LYS A 165 -4.20 3.70 -16.56
C LYS A 165 -4.70 4.65 -15.48
N LEU A 166 -4.10 4.60 -14.30
CA LEU A 166 -4.26 5.60 -13.26
C LEU A 166 -3.02 6.50 -13.25
N VAL A 167 -3.23 7.82 -13.27
CA VAL A 167 -2.17 8.82 -13.19
C VAL A 167 -2.29 9.57 -11.86
N LEU A 168 -1.17 9.70 -11.14
CA LEU A 168 -1.01 10.64 -10.04
C LEU A 168 -0.03 11.72 -10.51
N ARG A 169 -0.48 12.96 -10.53
CA ARG A 169 0.26 14.11 -11.04
C ARG A 169 0.60 15.05 -9.90
N ALA A 170 1.89 15.19 -9.62
CA ALA A 170 2.43 16.28 -8.83
C ALA A 170 2.63 17.51 -9.72
N VAL A 171 2.19 18.68 -9.26
CA VAL A 171 2.30 19.95 -9.97
C VAL A 171 3.09 20.92 -9.12
N SER A 172 4.17 21.45 -9.67
CA SER A 172 4.96 22.53 -9.09
C SER A 172 4.70 23.84 -9.82
N GLN A 173 4.30 24.85 -9.06
CA GLN A 173 4.07 26.23 -9.46
C GLN A 173 4.63 27.15 -8.37
N SER A 174 5.94 27.18 -8.21
CA SER A 174 6.63 27.81 -7.08
C SER A 174 6.25 29.29 -6.83
N GLN A 175 5.84 30.01 -7.89
CA GLN A 175 5.43 31.41 -7.84
C GLN A 175 3.91 31.63 -7.71
N HIS A 176 3.13 30.57 -7.47
CA HIS A 176 1.69 30.70 -7.31
C HIS A 176 1.36 31.62 -6.10
N PRO A 177 0.42 32.58 -6.24
CA PRO A 177 0.10 33.53 -5.18
C PRO A 177 -0.53 32.86 -3.96
N ASP A 178 -1.35 31.83 -4.17
CA ASP A 178 -1.83 30.94 -3.12
C ASP A 178 -0.76 29.88 -2.82
N GLN A 179 -0.37 29.78 -1.54
CA GLN A 179 0.68 28.88 -1.07
C GLN A 179 0.28 27.42 -1.19
N GLU A 180 -0.99 27.08 -0.96
CA GLU A 180 -1.50 25.70 -1.03
C GLU A 180 -1.54 25.17 -2.46
N ALA A 181 -1.52 26.07 -3.45
CA ALA A 181 -1.49 25.73 -4.87
C ALA A 181 -0.08 25.77 -5.49
N ARG A 182 0.96 26.14 -4.72
CA ARG A 182 2.35 26.13 -5.21
C ARG A 182 2.87 24.72 -5.49
N TYR A 183 2.39 23.76 -4.72
CA TYR A 183 2.76 22.36 -4.84
C TYR A 183 1.51 21.55 -4.56
N THR A 184 0.95 20.90 -5.58
CA THR A 184 -0.21 20.01 -5.41
C THR A 184 0.11 18.62 -5.88
N SER A 185 -0.50 17.61 -5.27
CA SER A 185 -0.32 16.21 -5.67
C SER A 185 -1.51 15.37 -5.24
N ALA A 186 -1.42 14.05 -5.41
CA ALA A 186 -2.38 13.09 -4.88
C ALA A 186 -1.70 12.07 -3.97
N ARG A 187 -2.39 11.71 -2.88
CA ARG A 187 -2.06 10.59 -1.99
C ARG A 187 -3.28 9.70 -1.86
N LEU A 188 -3.17 8.50 -2.42
CA LEU A 188 -4.27 7.55 -2.55
C LEU A 188 -4.05 6.37 -1.60
N VAL A 189 -5.11 5.92 -0.93
CA VAL A 189 -5.14 4.71 -0.10
C VAL A 189 -6.19 3.76 -0.66
N SER A 190 -5.85 2.50 -0.92
CA SER A 190 -6.83 1.55 -1.45
C SER A 190 -7.95 1.26 -0.44
N ARG A 191 -9.18 1.12 -0.95
CA ARG A 191 -10.30 0.61 -0.14
C ARG A 191 -10.20 -0.87 0.13
N ALA A 192 -9.56 -1.65 -0.73
CA ALA A 192 -9.23 -3.04 -0.45
C ALA A 192 -8.03 -3.13 0.51
N THR A 193 -8.05 -4.10 1.42
CA THR A 193 -6.82 -4.57 2.07
C THR A 193 -6.17 -5.67 1.24
N LEU A 194 -4.96 -6.09 1.61
CA LEU A 194 -4.33 -7.29 1.05
C LEU A 194 -5.19 -8.54 1.22
N GLY A 195 -5.96 -8.63 2.32
CA GLY A 195 -7.10 -9.54 2.49
C GLY A 195 -6.75 -11.02 2.61
N ARG A 196 -5.46 -11.39 2.56
CA ARG A 196 -4.97 -12.76 2.63
C ARG A 196 -3.66 -12.83 3.40
N ARG A 197 -3.42 -13.97 4.04
CA ARG A 197 -2.17 -14.26 4.75
C ARG A 197 -1.00 -14.61 3.83
N ASP A 198 -1.31 -15.04 2.61
CA ASP A 198 -0.33 -15.31 1.57
C ASP A 198 -0.80 -14.65 0.27
N GLY A 199 0.13 -14.05 -0.47
CA GLY A 199 -0.19 -13.45 -1.75
C GLY A 199 0.95 -12.65 -2.36
N CYS A 200 0.64 -12.05 -3.50
CA CYS A 200 1.53 -11.17 -4.24
C CYS A 200 0.77 -9.94 -4.73
N LEU A 201 1.30 -8.77 -4.43
CA LEU A 201 0.87 -7.47 -4.94
C LEU A 201 1.82 -7.07 -6.06
N THR A 202 1.29 -6.87 -7.27
CA THR A 202 2.07 -6.49 -8.45
C THR A 202 1.61 -5.13 -8.96
N ALA A 203 2.57 -4.24 -9.25
CA ALA A 203 2.33 -2.99 -9.94
C ALA A 203 3.29 -2.81 -11.12
N TRP A 204 2.81 -2.18 -12.20
CA TRP A 204 3.65 -1.70 -13.29
C TRP A 204 3.61 -0.17 -13.30
N LEU A 205 4.73 0.46 -12.97
CA LEU A 205 4.79 1.89 -12.68
C LEU A 205 5.79 2.59 -13.60
N SER A 206 5.39 3.70 -14.21
CA SER A 206 6.35 4.71 -14.68
C SER A 206 6.46 5.77 -13.60
N LEU A 207 7.66 5.96 -13.04
CA LEU A 207 7.92 6.91 -11.97
C LEU A 207 8.49 8.21 -12.54
N PRO A 208 8.09 9.39 -12.01
CA PRO A 208 8.75 10.63 -12.35
C PRO A 208 10.16 10.66 -11.75
N CYS A 209 11.17 10.97 -12.57
CA CYS A 209 12.55 11.15 -12.12
C CYS A 209 12.96 12.62 -12.24
N ALA A 210 12.92 13.36 -11.14
CA ALA A 210 13.31 14.76 -11.11
C ALA A 210 13.82 15.17 -9.73
N GLU A 211 14.67 16.19 -9.70
CA GLU A 211 15.13 16.82 -8.47
C GLU A 211 13.94 17.28 -7.61
N GLY A 212 13.96 16.99 -6.30
CA GLY A 212 12.91 17.40 -5.37
C GLY A 212 11.57 16.68 -5.54
N VAL A 213 11.48 15.61 -6.35
CA VAL A 213 10.27 14.77 -6.48
C VAL A 213 10.52 13.42 -5.83
N TRP A 214 9.53 12.90 -5.10
CA TRP A 214 9.57 11.64 -4.36
C TRP A 214 8.29 10.81 -4.61
N PRO A 215 8.24 10.00 -5.69
CA PRO A 215 7.16 9.02 -5.88
C PRO A 215 7.29 7.83 -4.92
N ALA A 216 6.15 7.34 -4.42
CA ALA A 216 6.07 6.19 -3.54
C ALA A 216 4.92 5.24 -3.88
N PHE A 217 5.21 3.94 -3.81
CA PHE A 217 4.26 2.82 -3.80
C PHE A 217 4.58 1.91 -2.62
N TRP A 218 3.65 1.85 -1.68
CA TRP A 218 3.94 1.39 -0.32
C TRP A 218 2.68 0.91 0.38
N LEU A 219 2.81 0.41 1.61
CA LEU A 219 1.75 -0.22 2.38
C LEU A 219 1.76 0.28 3.83
N LEU A 220 0.56 0.48 4.35
CA LEU A 220 0.32 0.70 5.78
C LEU A 220 -0.85 -0.17 6.26
N PRO A 221 -0.91 -0.49 7.57
CA PRO A 221 -2.12 -0.99 8.20
C PRO A 221 -3.35 -0.13 7.88
N ARG A 222 -4.53 -0.75 7.72
CA ARG A 222 -5.78 0.00 7.65
C ARG A 222 -6.00 0.81 8.92
N GLU A 223 -6.44 2.06 8.76
CA GLU A 223 -6.79 2.94 9.86
C GLU A 223 -7.97 2.40 10.72
N PRO A 224 -7.95 2.64 12.04
CA PRO A 224 -6.86 3.28 12.80
C PRO A 224 -5.69 2.32 13.07
N PHE A 225 -4.47 2.88 13.06
CA PHE A 225 -3.23 2.17 13.38
C PHE A 225 -2.27 3.08 14.17
N VAL A 226 -1.23 2.49 14.75
CA VAL A 226 -0.19 3.22 15.49
C VAL A 226 1.12 3.12 14.73
N TRP A 227 1.50 4.20 14.05
CA TRP A 227 2.81 4.31 13.41
C TRP A 227 3.90 4.59 14.45
N PRO A 228 5.11 4.02 14.30
CA PRO A 228 5.53 3.02 13.31
C PRO A 228 5.32 1.58 13.77
N HIS A 229 4.85 1.37 15.01
CA HIS A 229 4.82 0.06 15.65
C HIS A 229 4.03 -1.02 14.90
N GLU A 230 2.96 -0.62 14.22
CA GLU A 230 2.14 -1.55 13.45
C GLU A 230 2.70 -1.90 12.06
N GLY A 231 3.79 -1.26 11.66
CA GLY A 231 4.55 -1.58 10.46
C GLY A 231 4.28 -0.63 9.28
N GLU A 232 5.27 -0.55 8.40
CA GLU A 232 5.24 0.11 7.09
C GLU A 232 6.16 -0.65 6.13
N VAL A 233 5.73 -0.77 4.87
CA VAL A 233 6.45 -1.49 3.82
C VAL A 233 6.48 -0.61 2.59
N ASP A 234 7.68 -0.26 2.16
CA ASP A 234 7.90 0.55 0.97
C ASP A 234 8.39 -0.35 -0.15
N ILE A 235 7.58 -0.44 -1.21
CA ILE A 235 7.83 -1.34 -2.33
C ILE A 235 8.69 -0.62 -3.36
N ALA A 236 8.29 0.61 -3.69
CA ALA A 236 9.02 1.49 -4.58
C ALA A 236 9.05 2.91 -4.05
N GLU A 237 10.22 3.38 -3.65
CA GLU A 237 10.51 4.79 -3.41
C GLU A 237 11.73 5.22 -4.21
N SER A 238 11.65 6.37 -4.84
CA SER A 238 12.80 7.04 -5.43
C SER A 238 12.68 8.52 -5.14
N TRP A 239 13.80 9.24 -5.12
CA TRP A 239 13.76 10.68 -4.96
C TRP A 239 14.87 11.35 -5.77
N ASN A 240 14.72 12.66 -6.00
CA ASN A 240 15.70 13.47 -6.70
C ASN A 240 16.07 13.00 -8.12
N GLY A 241 15.31 12.05 -8.69
CA GLY A 241 15.60 11.46 -9.99
C GLY A 241 16.93 10.70 -10.02
N ASP A 242 17.38 10.14 -8.89
CA ASP A 242 18.63 9.38 -8.79
C ASP A 242 18.59 8.01 -9.47
N CYS A 243 17.41 7.60 -9.96
CA CYS A 243 17.16 6.31 -10.58
C CYS A 243 17.50 5.14 -9.64
N GLU A 244 17.42 5.35 -8.33
CA GLU A 244 17.53 4.32 -7.31
C GLU A 244 16.16 4.07 -6.68
N ASN A 245 15.79 2.80 -6.62
CA ASN A 245 14.61 2.36 -5.88
C ASN A 245 15.03 1.93 -4.47
N HIS A 246 14.38 2.48 -3.46
CA HIS A 246 14.54 2.10 -2.07
C HIS A 246 13.36 1.21 -1.69
N SER A 247 13.67 -0.03 -1.36
CA SER A 247 12.70 -0.94 -0.72
C SER A 247 12.95 -0.90 0.78
N CYS A 248 11.89 -0.73 1.57
CA CYS A 248 12.02 -0.48 2.99
C CYS A 248 11.03 -1.29 3.83
N LEU A 249 11.40 -1.52 5.08
CA LEU A 249 10.56 -2.11 6.12
C LEU A 249 10.80 -1.35 7.43
N HIS A 250 9.73 -0.75 7.97
CA HIS A 250 9.78 0.03 9.20
C HIS A 250 8.82 -0.53 10.26
N TRP A 251 9.27 -0.58 11.52
CA TRP A 251 8.42 -0.96 12.66
C TRP A 251 8.85 -0.32 14.00
N GLY A 252 9.62 0.76 13.91
CA GLY A 252 10.17 1.51 15.02
C GLY A 252 10.43 2.96 14.66
N PHE A 253 10.71 3.80 15.66
CA PHE A 253 10.97 5.21 15.41
C PHE A 253 12.34 5.42 14.78
N TYR A 254 12.51 6.48 13.99
CA TYR A 254 13.81 6.79 13.39
C TYR A 254 14.73 7.46 14.43
N ASN A 255 15.33 6.66 15.30
CA ASN A 255 16.26 7.07 16.35
C ASN A 255 17.34 6.00 16.61
N ALA A 256 18.30 6.30 17.49
CA ALA A 256 19.41 5.39 17.75
C ALA A 256 18.97 4.06 18.39
N GLU A 257 17.91 4.10 19.20
CA GLU A 257 17.36 2.94 19.91
C GLU A 257 16.64 1.96 18.96
N ASP A 258 16.02 2.49 17.91
CA ASP A 258 15.19 1.76 16.96
C ASP A 258 15.84 1.61 15.57
N ALA A 259 17.11 1.98 15.38
CA ALA A 259 17.79 1.94 14.08
C ALA A 259 17.63 0.59 13.36
N GLN A 260 17.75 -0.53 14.08
CA GLN A 260 17.54 -1.88 13.54
C GLN A 260 16.12 -2.17 13.02
N LYS A 261 15.17 -1.28 13.27
CA LYS A 261 13.77 -1.35 12.86
C LYS A 261 13.47 -0.53 11.61
N HIS A 262 14.52 -0.07 10.93
CA HIS A 262 14.49 0.60 9.63
C HIS A 262 15.43 -0.15 8.70
N LEU A 263 14.87 -1.07 7.92
CA LEU A 263 15.64 -1.87 6.98
C LEU A 263 15.40 -1.35 5.57
N VAL A 264 16.47 -1.02 4.86
CA VAL A 264 16.42 -0.45 3.53
C VAL A 264 17.37 -1.17 2.58
N ARG A 265 16.98 -1.21 1.30
CA ARG A 265 17.85 -1.64 0.22
C ARG A 265 17.64 -0.78 -1.02
N GLY A 266 18.71 -0.12 -1.46
CA GLY A 266 18.79 0.55 -2.75
C GLY A 266 18.98 -0.44 -3.91
N THR A 267 18.23 -0.24 -4.99
CA THR A 267 18.39 -0.93 -6.28
C THR A 267 18.47 0.12 -7.38
N HIS A 268 19.63 0.24 -8.02
CA HIS A 268 19.81 1.15 -9.14
C HIS A 268 19.13 0.63 -10.41
N ILE A 269 18.30 1.46 -11.03
CA ILE A 269 17.53 1.17 -12.25
C ILE A 269 17.83 2.27 -13.28
N PRO A 270 18.92 2.17 -14.06
CA PRO A 270 19.38 3.24 -14.93
C PRO A 270 18.35 3.73 -15.96
N ASP A 271 17.40 2.87 -16.34
CA ASP A 271 16.37 3.15 -17.33
C ASP A 271 14.99 3.45 -16.73
N MET A 272 14.91 3.71 -15.41
CA MET A 272 13.69 4.10 -14.69
C MET A 272 12.85 5.19 -15.40
N PRO A 273 13.42 6.30 -15.92
CA PRO A 273 12.61 7.34 -16.57
C PRO A 273 12.09 6.95 -17.96
N HIS A 274 12.49 5.82 -18.51
CA HIS A 274 12.27 5.48 -19.92
C HIS A 274 11.29 4.32 -20.15
N ARG A 275 10.80 3.68 -19.09
CA ARG A 275 9.86 2.56 -19.20
C ARG A 275 9.02 2.37 -17.94
N PRO A 276 7.92 1.61 -18.02
CA PRO A 276 7.31 1.01 -16.85
C PRO A 276 8.27 -0.01 -16.20
N ILE A 277 8.35 0.02 -14.87
CA ILE A 277 9.04 -0.97 -14.04
C ILE A 277 7.99 -1.84 -13.39
N ARG A 278 8.23 -3.16 -13.36
CA ARG A 278 7.41 -4.09 -12.61
C ARG A 278 7.93 -4.20 -11.18
N TYR A 279 7.04 -3.96 -10.22
CA TYR A 279 7.28 -4.18 -8.80
C TYR A 279 6.36 -5.30 -8.32
N ASP A 280 6.92 -6.27 -7.58
CA ASP A 280 6.12 -7.26 -6.86
C ASP A 280 6.51 -7.27 -5.38
N PHE A 281 5.51 -7.25 -4.50
CA PHE A 281 5.67 -7.52 -3.08
C PHE A 281 4.95 -8.82 -2.74
N VAL A 282 5.69 -9.78 -2.17
CA VAL A 282 5.22 -11.13 -1.88
C VAL A 282 5.28 -11.37 -0.38
N TRP A 283 4.17 -11.85 0.18
CA TRP A 283 4.10 -12.20 1.59
C TRP A 283 3.62 -13.64 1.77
N GLN A 284 4.23 -14.37 2.69
CA GLN A 284 3.81 -15.70 3.10
C GLN A 284 3.76 -15.77 4.64
N CYS A 285 2.57 -15.67 5.20
CA CYS A 285 2.31 -15.59 6.64
C CYS A 285 1.35 -16.69 7.14
N SER A 286 0.92 -17.64 6.30
CA SER A 286 0.10 -18.78 6.74
C SER A 286 0.82 -19.75 7.67
N GLY A 287 2.15 -19.83 7.60
CA GLY A 287 2.99 -20.70 8.44
C GLY A 287 3.34 -20.16 9.83
N THR A 288 2.95 -18.93 10.16
CA THR A 288 3.22 -18.33 11.47
C THR A 288 2.08 -18.58 12.44
N GLY A 289 2.41 -18.99 13.67
CA GLY A 289 1.44 -19.20 14.73
C GLY A 289 0.54 -17.97 14.94
N VAL A 290 -0.73 -18.21 15.23
CA VAL A 290 -1.66 -17.16 15.69
C VAL A 290 -1.68 -17.22 17.21
N ARG A 291 -1.31 -16.12 17.86
CA ARG A 291 -1.45 -15.95 19.30
C ARG A 291 -2.92 -16.08 19.69
N GLY A 292 -3.19 -16.47 20.94
CA GLY A 292 -4.55 -16.60 21.47
C GLY A 292 -5.40 -15.32 21.49
N ASP A 293 -4.83 -14.17 21.11
CA ASP A 293 -5.53 -12.88 20.89
C ASP A 293 -5.84 -12.59 19.41
N GLY A 294 -5.58 -13.53 18.50
CA GLY A 294 -5.79 -13.40 17.06
C GLY A 294 -4.66 -12.72 16.29
N LYS A 295 -3.52 -12.38 16.93
CA LYS A 295 -2.38 -11.73 16.27
C LYS A 295 -1.31 -12.74 15.80
N SER A 296 -0.59 -12.45 14.71
CA SER A 296 0.54 -13.30 14.27
C SER A 296 1.66 -13.32 15.32
N GLU A 297 2.28 -14.48 15.60
CA GLU A 297 3.46 -14.65 16.46
C GLU A 297 4.76 -14.03 15.88
N GLY A 298 4.65 -13.18 14.84
CA GLY A 298 5.78 -12.82 13.97
C GLY A 298 6.21 -13.97 13.05
N GLY A 299 7.12 -13.68 12.10
CA GLY A 299 7.83 -14.73 11.35
C GLY A 299 7.35 -15.02 9.92
N GLY A 300 6.50 -14.16 9.33
CA GLY A 300 6.07 -14.29 7.93
C GLY A 300 7.23 -13.96 6.99
N ARG A 301 7.27 -14.52 5.79
CA ARG A 301 8.32 -14.24 4.81
C ARG A 301 7.87 -13.13 3.86
N LEU A 302 8.64 -12.05 3.79
CA LEU A 302 8.40 -10.89 2.92
C LEU A 302 9.50 -10.82 1.87
N MET A 303 9.15 -10.59 0.60
CA MET A 303 10.12 -10.45 -0.48
C MET A 303 9.68 -9.43 -1.52
N TRP A 304 10.61 -8.57 -1.92
CA TRP A 304 10.46 -7.54 -2.92
C TRP A 304 11.13 -8.00 -4.20
N TYR A 305 10.45 -7.75 -5.32
CA TYR A 305 10.96 -7.99 -6.66
C TYR A 305 10.88 -6.74 -7.51
N ILE A 306 11.92 -6.55 -8.33
CA ILE A 306 11.97 -5.52 -9.37
C ILE A 306 12.28 -6.22 -10.69
N ASP A 307 11.38 -6.07 -11.67
CA ASP A 307 11.41 -6.76 -12.97
C ASP A 307 11.65 -8.29 -12.83
N GLY A 308 11.00 -8.90 -11.84
CA GLY A 308 11.12 -10.33 -11.55
C GLY A 308 12.43 -10.76 -10.91
N ARG A 309 13.31 -9.84 -10.48
CA ARG A 309 14.51 -10.17 -9.69
C ARG A 309 14.26 -9.91 -8.22
N PRO A 310 14.56 -10.85 -7.31
CA PRO A 310 14.45 -10.59 -5.87
C PRO A 310 15.52 -9.57 -5.46
N VAL A 311 15.11 -8.48 -4.80
CA VAL A 311 16.00 -7.37 -4.42
C VAL A 311 16.16 -7.20 -2.93
N MET A 312 15.16 -7.61 -2.14
CA MET A 312 15.17 -7.55 -0.69
C MET A 312 14.23 -8.63 -0.15
N LYS A 313 14.61 -9.25 0.97
CA LYS A 313 13.73 -10.10 1.78
C LYS A 313 13.84 -9.71 3.24
N ASN A 314 12.79 -9.97 4.00
CA ASN A 314 12.83 -9.90 5.46
C ASN A 314 11.78 -10.82 6.07
N LEU A 315 11.93 -11.08 7.37
CA LEU A 315 10.84 -11.65 8.16
C LEU A 315 9.91 -10.52 8.62
N MET A 316 8.61 -10.80 8.63
CA MET A 316 7.61 -9.92 9.22
C MET A 316 7.94 -9.71 10.71
N PRO A 317 8.19 -8.47 11.15
CA PRO A 317 8.59 -8.21 12.53
C PRO A 317 7.48 -8.59 13.51
N PRO A 318 7.80 -9.13 14.70
CA PRO A 318 6.80 -9.38 15.72
C PRO A 318 6.11 -8.08 16.16
N GLY A 319 4.79 -8.14 16.35
CA GLY A 319 3.99 -7.02 16.85
C GLY A 319 3.44 -6.07 15.78
N THR A 320 3.85 -6.20 14.51
CA THR A 320 3.22 -5.51 13.39
C THR A 320 1.78 -6.00 13.18
N ARG A 321 0.97 -5.19 12.50
CA ARG A 321 -0.41 -5.54 12.13
C ARG A 321 -0.39 -6.78 11.21
N PRO A 322 -1.34 -7.73 11.33
CA PRO A 322 -1.48 -8.81 10.35
C PRO A 322 -1.56 -8.26 8.92
N ILE A 323 -0.77 -8.83 8.02
CA ILE A 323 -0.54 -8.30 6.65
C ILE A 323 -1.84 -8.22 5.83
N GLU A 324 -2.80 -9.10 6.11
CA GLU A 324 -4.13 -9.10 5.49
C GLU A 324 -4.93 -7.81 5.73
N ASP A 325 -4.59 -7.04 6.77
CA ASP A 325 -5.25 -5.78 7.12
C ASP A 325 -4.61 -4.55 6.48
N TRP A 326 -3.52 -4.71 5.72
CA TRP A 326 -2.78 -3.59 5.15
C TRP A 326 -3.42 -3.09 3.87
N THR A 327 -3.37 -1.79 3.63
CA THR A 327 -3.84 -1.11 2.43
C THR A 327 -2.66 -0.67 1.56
N ILE A 328 -2.95 -0.42 0.29
CA ILE A 328 -1.99 0.10 -0.69
C ILE A 328 -2.00 1.61 -0.64
N LEU A 329 -0.83 2.22 -0.68
CA LEU A 329 -0.63 3.65 -0.83
C LEU A 329 0.14 3.98 -2.10
N LEU A 330 -0.29 5.07 -2.75
CA LEU A 330 0.32 5.64 -3.95
C LEU A 330 0.38 7.16 -3.77
N ASN A 331 1.54 7.77 -3.92
CA ASN A 331 1.67 9.23 -3.93
C ASN A 331 2.90 9.70 -4.73
N VAL A 332 2.91 10.99 -5.01
CA VAL A 332 4.11 11.71 -5.50
C VAL A 332 4.33 12.90 -4.59
N ALA A 333 5.21 12.75 -3.60
CA ALA A 333 5.62 13.84 -2.72
C ALA A 333 6.59 14.80 -3.44
N MET A 334 6.71 16.02 -2.93
CA MET A 334 7.68 17.02 -3.38
C MET A 334 8.46 17.58 -2.19
N GLY A 335 9.78 17.65 -2.31
CA GLY A 335 10.66 18.02 -1.21
C GLY A 335 10.74 16.94 -0.14
N GLY A 336 10.71 17.34 1.13
CA GLY A 336 10.89 16.44 2.26
C GLY A 336 12.35 16.14 2.62
N ASN A 337 12.52 15.46 3.75
CA ASN A 337 13.82 15.14 4.34
C ASN A 337 14.73 14.36 3.38
N VAL A 338 14.17 13.38 2.67
CA VAL A 338 14.91 12.55 1.70
C VAL A 338 15.38 13.35 0.48
N CYS A 339 14.66 14.42 0.11
CA CYS A 339 15.10 15.34 -0.94
C CYS A 339 16.18 16.32 -0.48
N GLN A 340 16.57 16.33 0.80
CA GLN A 340 17.68 17.13 1.33
C GLN A 340 17.55 18.64 1.03
N GLY A 341 16.33 19.17 1.12
CA GLY A 341 16.03 20.58 0.87
C GLY A 341 15.95 20.99 -0.60
N LYS A 342 16.06 20.02 -1.54
CA LYS A 342 15.82 20.26 -2.96
C LYS A 342 14.33 20.42 -3.23
N THR A 343 14.00 21.33 -4.15
CA THR A 343 12.63 21.59 -4.61
C THR A 343 12.53 21.34 -6.11
N PRO A 344 11.41 20.81 -6.61
CA PRO A 344 11.24 20.58 -8.04
C PRO A 344 11.14 21.90 -8.81
N ARG A 345 11.48 21.86 -10.11
CA ARG A 345 11.20 22.96 -11.03
C ARG A 345 9.71 23.04 -11.31
N ASP A 346 9.22 24.22 -11.71
CA ASP A 346 7.83 24.38 -12.15
C ASP A 346 7.51 23.41 -13.31
N GLY A 347 6.39 22.71 -13.20
CA GLY A 347 6.02 21.65 -14.13
C GLY A 347 5.04 20.63 -13.54
N ALA A 348 4.83 19.55 -14.30
CA ALA A 348 4.02 18.41 -13.89
C ALA A 348 4.85 17.12 -13.92
N TYR A 349 4.71 16.30 -12.90
CA TYR A 349 5.46 15.07 -12.67
C TYR A 349 4.47 13.93 -12.44
N ASP A 350 4.38 13.03 -13.43
CA ASP A 350 3.37 11.97 -13.44
C ASP A 350 3.97 10.65 -12.98
N MET A 351 3.39 10.07 -11.93
CA MET A 351 3.44 8.63 -11.72
C MET A 351 2.29 7.99 -12.49
N VAL A 352 2.60 7.02 -13.35
CA VAL A 352 1.62 6.30 -14.15
C VAL A 352 1.56 4.85 -13.70
N VAL A 353 0.39 4.43 -13.21
CA VAL A 353 0.07 3.05 -12.84
C VAL A 353 -0.56 2.36 -14.04
N HIS A 354 0.22 1.52 -14.71
CA HIS A 354 -0.20 0.76 -15.90
C HIS A 354 -0.97 -0.50 -15.54
N ASN A 355 -0.63 -1.11 -14.39
CA ASN A 355 -1.31 -2.27 -13.84
C ASN A 355 -1.14 -2.26 -12.32
N LEU A 356 -2.15 -2.75 -11.59
CA LEU A 356 -2.11 -2.99 -10.16
C LEU A 356 -3.00 -4.20 -9.86
N GLN A 357 -2.50 -5.20 -9.14
CA GLN A 357 -3.27 -6.41 -8.86
C GLN A 357 -2.77 -7.13 -7.61
N MET A 358 -3.66 -7.89 -6.98
CA MET A 358 -3.29 -8.88 -5.97
C MET A 358 -3.63 -10.29 -6.46
N SER A 359 -2.71 -11.23 -6.21
CA SER A 359 -2.79 -12.61 -6.67
C SER A 359 -2.45 -13.60 -5.56
N GLU A 360 -2.99 -14.82 -5.65
CA GLU A 360 -2.87 -15.85 -4.60
C GLU A 360 -1.44 -16.41 -4.43
N ALA A 361 -0.55 -16.14 -5.39
CA ALA A 361 0.85 -16.53 -5.36
C ALA A 361 1.66 -15.57 -6.26
N PRO A 362 2.99 -15.47 -6.11
CA PRO A 362 3.82 -14.73 -7.05
C PRO A 362 3.90 -15.42 -8.41
N ASP A 363 4.39 -14.70 -9.42
CA ASP A 363 4.76 -15.31 -10.71
C ASP A 363 5.81 -16.42 -10.50
N GLY A 364 5.59 -17.57 -11.13
CA GLY A 364 6.36 -18.80 -10.89
C GLY A 364 5.93 -19.57 -9.64
N GLY A 365 4.95 -19.06 -8.88
CA GLY A 365 4.37 -19.71 -7.71
C GLY A 365 5.29 -19.79 -6.49
N TRP A 366 4.80 -20.45 -5.45
CA TRP A 366 5.54 -20.61 -4.18
C TRP A 366 6.85 -21.38 -4.33
N ALA A 367 6.95 -22.29 -5.31
CA ALA A 367 8.21 -22.99 -5.59
C ALA A 367 9.34 -22.04 -6.01
N ARG A 368 9.03 -21.02 -6.84
CA ARG A 368 10.00 -19.97 -7.19
C ARG A 368 10.34 -19.11 -5.97
N PHE A 369 9.34 -18.71 -5.19
CA PHE A 369 9.55 -17.96 -3.96
C PHE A 369 10.51 -18.69 -3.00
N ASP A 370 10.31 -20.00 -2.80
CA ASP A 370 11.17 -20.83 -1.96
C ASP A 370 12.59 -20.97 -2.49
N HIS A 371 12.75 -21.03 -3.81
CA HIS A 371 14.06 -21.06 -4.45
C HIS A 371 14.78 -19.72 -4.34
N ASP A 372 14.07 -18.59 -4.55
CA ASP A 372 14.64 -17.25 -4.48
C ASP A 372 15.03 -16.88 -3.02
N TRP A 373 14.28 -17.37 -2.03
CA TRP A 373 14.44 -17.00 -0.62
C TRP A 373 15.87 -17.09 -0.08
N PRO A 374 16.60 -18.22 -0.17
CA PRO A 374 17.97 -18.31 0.33
C PRO A 374 18.99 -17.49 -0.49
N HIS A 375 18.62 -17.02 -1.68
CA HIS A 375 19.51 -16.29 -2.60
C HIS A 375 19.24 -14.78 -2.64
N CYS A 376 18.10 -14.33 -2.12
CA CYS A 376 17.82 -12.93 -1.92
C CYS A 376 18.61 -12.36 -0.74
N VAL A 377 18.93 -11.07 -0.79
CA VAL A 377 19.61 -10.36 0.30
C VAL A 377 18.58 -9.81 1.30
N ASP A 378 18.96 -9.75 2.56
CA ASP A 378 18.18 -9.04 3.57
C ASP A 378 18.32 -7.51 3.42
N GLY A 379 17.31 -6.77 3.86
CA GLY A 379 17.44 -5.32 4.07
C GLY A 379 18.57 -4.99 5.06
N ALA A 380 19.19 -3.82 4.91
CA ALA A 380 20.25 -3.35 5.78
C ALA A 380 19.77 -2.20 6.67
N VAL A 381 20.34 -2.07 7.86
CA VAL A 381 20.09 -0.94 8.75
C VAL A 381 20.54 0.35 8.06
N MET A 382 19.66 1.36 8.05
CA MET A 382 19.92 2.70 7.51
C MET A 382 20.95 3.48 8.33
#